data_AF-A0A7V2Y6S3-F1
#
_entry.id   AF-A0A7V2Y6S3-F1
#
_cell.length_a   1.000
_cell.length_b   1.000
_cell.length_c   1.000
_cell.angle_alpha   90.00
_cell.angle_beta   90.00
_cell.angle_gamma   90.00
#
_symmetry.space_group_name_H-M   'P 1'
#
loop_
_entity.id
_entity.type
_entity.pdbx_description
1 polymer ?
#
loop_
_entity_poly.entity_id
_entity_poly.type
_entity_poly.pdbx_seq_one_letter_code
_entity_poly.pdbx_strand_id
1 'polypeptide(L)'
;MAGASLVERVRSHLERQAAWFENVLGELENLRLDDDGLADAMQTIARRAEEQAQWDSAQARLMEEWRRASVSVSEADRADIRDRSNHVRALADQVSAAYRRMAGEVETKKACVARQLAELSRGRELLRRQYVEDTSGWLVDKKA
;
A
#
# COMPACT_ATOMS: atom_id res chain seq x y z
N MET A 1 -15.74 -29.50 22.12
CA MET A 1 -14.87 -28.32 22.33
C MET A 1 -15.74 -27.19 22.86
N ALA A 2 -15.55 -26.78 24.11
CA ALA A 2 -16.24 -25.62 24.66
C ALA A 2 -15.81 -24.39 23.85
N GLY A 3 -16.76 -23.68 23.24
CA GLY A 3 -16.46 -22.46 22.49
C GLY A 3 -15.81 -21.43 23.41
N ALA A 4 -14.68 -20.87 22.99
CA ALA A 4 -14.01 -19.79 23.72
C ALA A 4 -15.00 -18.66 24.01
N SER A 5 -14.85 -18.04 25.19
CA SER A 5 -15.72 -16.94 25.61
C SER A 5 -15.66 -15.80 24.59
N LEU A 6 -16.72 -15.00 24.48
CA LEU A 6 -16.74 -13.87 23.55
C LEU A 6 -15.56 -12.90 23.80
N VAL A 7 -15.21 -12.68 25.07
CA VAL A 7 -14.06 -11.84 25.46
C VAL A 7 -12.76 -12.40 24.85
N GLU A 8 -12.50 -13.69 24.99
CA GLU A 8 -11.30 -14.33 24.42
C GLU A 8 -11.28 -14.27 22.90
N ARG A 9 -12.45 -14.46 22.25
CA ARG A 9 -12.57 -14.34 20.79
C ARG A 9 -12.23 -12.92 20.31
N VAL A 10 -12.70 -11.90 21.02
CA VAL A 10 -12.41 -10.49 20.71
C VAL A 10 -10.94 -10.18 20.98
N ARG A 11 -10.38 -10.59 22.12
CA ARG A 11 -8.95 -10.44 22.43
C ARG A 11 -8.06 -11.04 21.34
N SER A 12 -8.29 -12.31 21.01
CA SER A 12 -7.51 -13.02 20.00
C SER A 12 -7.66 -12.42 18.61
N HIS A 13 -8.82 -11.84 18.29
CA HIS A 13 -9.01 -11.13 17.04
C HIS A 13 -8.19 -9.83 17.00
N LEU A 14 -8.27 -9.00 18.05
CA LEU A 14 -7.51 -7.75 18.13
C LEU A 14 -6.00 -8.00 18.15
N GLU A 15 -5.52 -9.03 18.83
CA GLU A 15 -4.11 -9.43 18.82
C GLU A 15 -3.63 -9.85 17.43
N ARG A 16 -4.41 -10.67 16.73
CA ARG A 16 -4.08 -11.06 15.35
C ARG A 16 -4.08 -9.87 14.41
N GLN A 17 -5.02 -8.94 14.60
CA GLN A 17 -5.11 -7.73 13.79
C GLN A 17 -3.91 -6.79 14.05
N ALA A 18 -3.51 -6.62 15.32
CA ALA A 18 -2.32 -5.86 15.67
C ALA A 18 -1.06 -6.46 15.04
N ALA A 19 -0.84 -7.78 15.21
CA ALA A 19 0.30 -8.47 14.62
C ALA A 19 0.33 -8.37 13.09
N TRP A 20 -0.84 -8.40 12.44
CA TRP A 20 -0.92 -8.19 10.99
C TRP A 20 -0.52 -6.76 10.61
N PHE A 21 -1.02 -5.73 11.29
CA PHE A 21 -0.61 -4.35 11.00
C PHE A 21 0.89 -4.11 11.28
N GLU A 22 1.44 -4.68 12.34
CA GLU A 22 2.89 -4.60 12.63
C GLU A 22 3.72 -5.26 11.52
N ASN A 23 3.28 -6.42 11.03
CA ASN A 23 3.92 -7.08 9.89
C ASN A 23 3.86 -6.20 8.62
N VAL A 24 2.70 -5.59 8.34
CA VAL A 24 2.54 -4.67 7.21
C VAL A 24 3.46 -3.46 7.38
N LEU A 25 3.53 -2.83 8.55
CA LEU A 25 4.45 -1.71 8.80
C LEU A 25 5.90 -2.10 8.55
N GLY A 26 6.34 -3.23 9.10
CA GLY A 26 7.71 -3.72 8.89
C GLY A 26 8.02 -3.98 7.41
N GLU A 27 7.06 -4.48 6.63
CA GLU A 27 7.23 -4.61 5.19
C GLU A 27 7.31 -3.25 4.48
N LEU A 28 6.38 -2.34 4.78
CA LEU A 28 6.35 -1.00 4.17
C LEU A 28 7.60 -0.16 4.47
N GLU A 29 8.22 -0.35 5.64
CA GLU A 29 9.50 0.28 6.00
C GLU A 29 10.68 -0.23 5.17
N ASN A 30 10.63 -1.51 4.76
CA ASN A 30 11.69 -2.16 3.99
C ASN A 30 11.46 -2.10 2.48
N LEU A 31 10.31 -1.62 2.02
CA LEU A 31 10.01 -1.46 0.61
C LEU A 31 10.89 -0.38 -0.02
N ARG A 32 11.68 -0.79 -1.00
CA ARG A 32 12.47 0.10 -1.84
C ARG A 32 11.67 0.38 -3.11
N LEU A 33 11.52 1.66 -3.44
CA LEU A 33 10.84 2.10 -4.65
C LEU A 33 11.83 2.33 -5.81
N ASP A 34 13.01 1.73 -5.82
CA ASP A 34 13.95 1.83 -6.95
C ASP A 34 13.41 1.13 -8.21
N ASP A 35 14.08 1.35 -9.34
CA ASP A 35 13.53 1.04 -10.67
C ASP A 35 13.27 -0.47 -10.86
N ASP A 36 14.07 -1.33 -10.22
CA ASP A 36 13.88 -2.79 -10.25
C ASP A 36 12.86 -3.28 -9.21
N GLY A 37 12.68 -2.57 -8.08
CA GLY A 37 11.81 -2.96 -6.97
C GLY A 37 10.38 -2.41 -7.02
N LEU A 38 10.09 -1.45 -7.90
CA LEU A 38 8.79 -0.76 -7.94
C LEU A 38 7.61 -1.71 -8.25
N ALA A 39 7.80 -2.64 -9.19
CA ALA A 39 6.74 -3.58 -9.58
C ALA A 39 6.38 -4.53 -8.43
N ASP A 40 7.40 -5.06 -7.75
CA ASP A 40 7.24 -5.95 -6.59
C ASP A 40 6.62 -5.20 -5.40
N ALA A 41 7.01 -3.94 -5.19
CA ALA A 41 6.40 -3.07 -4.20
C ALA A 41 4.91 -2.85 -4.47
N MET A 42 4.53 -2.56 -5.73
CA MET A 42 3.12 -2.37 -6.11
C MET A 42 2.29 -3.64 -5.96
N GLN A 43 2.83 -4.81 -6.31
CA GLN A 43 2.15 -6.09 -6.10
C GLN A 43 1.96 -6.39 -4.61
N THR A 44 2.97 -6.09 -3.80
CA THR A 44 2.89 -6.24 -2.33
C THR A 44 1.77 -5.37 -1.77
N ILE A 45 1.71 -4.09 -2.15
CA ILE A 45 0.65 -3.16 -1.72
C ILE A 45 -0.73 -3.66 -2.14
N ALA A 46 -0.89 -4.11 -3.39
CA ALA A 46 -2.18 -4.60 -3.91
C ALA A 46 -2.67 -5.82 -3.13
N ARG A 47 -1.80 -6.80 -2.88
CA ARG A 47 -2.12 -7.99 -2.06
C ARG A 47 -2.57 -7.58 -0.66
N ARG A 48 -1.87 -6.63 -0.02
CA ARG A 48 -2.22 -6.18 1.33
C ARG A 48 -3.56 -5.44 1.40
N ALA A 49 -3.93 -4.70 0.35
CA ALA A 49 -5.25 -4.07 0.26
C ALA A 49 -6.38 -5.10 0.18
N GLU A 50 -6.17 -6.22 -0.55
CA GLU A 50 -7.14 -7.32 -0.59
C GLU A 50 -7.27 -8.04 0.76
N GLU A 51 -6.15 -8.29 1.43
CA GLU A 51 -6.15 -8.86 2.79
C GLU A 51 -6.88 -7.96 3.79
N GLN A 52 -6.70 -6.64 3.68
CA GLN A 52 -7.39 -5.68 4.54
C GLN A 52 -8.92 -5.75 4.37
N ALA A 53 -9.41 -5.83 3.14
CA ALA A 53 -10.85 -5.95 2.87
C ALA A 53 -11.44 -7.24 3.46
N GLN A 54 -10.68 -8.34 3.48
CA GLN A 54 -11.08 -9.59 4.11
C GLN A 54 -11.18 -9.44 5.64
N TRP A 55 -10.21 -8.74 6.26
CA TRP A 55 -10.23 -8.44 7.70
C TRP A 55 -11.43 -7.60 8.12
N ASP A 56 -11.78 -6.56 7.35
CA ASP A 56 -12.91 -5.68 7.64
C ASP A 56 -14.24 -6.44 7.72
N SER A 57 -14.43 -7.44 6.84
CA SER A 57 -15.64 -8.28 6.82
C SER A 57 -15.77 -9.18 8.07
N ALA A 58 -14.65 -9.77 8.52
CA ALA A 58 -14.61 -10.63 9.70
C ALA A 58 -14.78 -9.81 11.00
N GLN A 59 -14.23 -8.60 11.02
CA GLN A 59 -14.30 -7.67 12.15
C GLN A 59 -15.73 -7.18 12.39
N ALA A 60 -16.49 -6.85 11.34
CA ALA A 60 -17.85 -6.31 11.48
C ALA A 60 -18.78 -7.24 12.27
N ARG A 61 -18.73 -8.55 12.00
CA ARG A 61 -19.55 -9.55 12.68
C ARG A 61 -19.18 -9.70 14.15
N LEU A 62 -17.89 -9.78 14.45
CA LEU A 62 -17.40 -9.96 15.82
C LEU A 62 -17.66 -8.72 16.69
N MET A 63 -17.51 -7.52 16.12
CA MET A 63 -17.77 -6.27 16.83
C MET A 63 -19.26 -6.04 17.10
N GLU A 64 -20.14 -6.53 16.23
CA GLU A 64 -21.59 -6.51 16.49
C GLU A 64 -21.97 -7.47 17.63
N GLU A 65 -21.41 -8.67 17.67
CA GLU A 65 -21.56 -9.60 18.80
C GLU A 65 -21.07 -8.95 20.12
N TRP A 66 -19.89 -8.31 20.07
CA TRP A 66 -19.34 -7.58 21.20
C TRP A 66 -20.25 -6.43 21.65
N ARG A 67 -20.76 -5.62 20.72
CA ARG A 67 -21.64 -4.49 21.05
C ARG A 67 -22.88 -4.92 21.83
N ARG A 68 -23.49 -6.04 21.44
CA ARG A 68 -24.69 -6.59 22.09
C ARG A 68 -24.42 -7.18 23.47
N ALA A 69 -23.27 -7.83 23.65
CA ALA A 69 -22.95 -8.56 24.87
C ALA A 69 -22.04 -7.79 25.84
N SER A 70 -21.42 -6.68 25.42
CA SER A 70 -20.44 -5.95 26.25
C SER A 70 -21.03 -5.45 27.58
N VAL A 71 -22.33 -5.17 27.64
CA VAL A 71 -23.01 -4.71 28.86
C VAL A 71 -23.03 -5.79 29.95
N SER A 72 -23.01 -7.07 29.58
CA SER A 72 -22.93 -8.19 30.54
C SER A 72 -21.49 -8.63 30.85
N VAL A 73 -20.49 -7.93 30.32
CA VAL A 73 -19.06 -8.18 30.55
C VAL A 73 -18.51 -7.23 31.61
N SER A 74 -17.55 -7.70 32.40
CA SER A 74 -16.91 -6.93 33.46
C SER A 74 -16.30 -5.62 32.92
N GLU A 75 -16.25 -4.56 33.75
CA GLU A 75 -15.61 -3.30 33.34
C GLU A 75 -14.11 -3.49 33.04
N ALA A 76 -13.44 -4.39 33.77
CA ALA A 76 -12.03 -4.70 33.55
C ALA A 76 -11.80 -5.29 32.14
N ASP A 77 -12.62 -6.26 31.72
CA ASP A 77 -12.53 -6.83 30.38
C ASP A 77 -12.92 -5.80 29.30
N ARG A 78 -13.91 -4.94 29.57
CA ARG A 78 -14.29 -3.85 28.65
C ARG A 78 -13.17 -2.83 28.48
N ALA A 79 -12.44 -2.49 29.54
CA ALA A 79 -11.30 -1.60 29.49
C ALA A 79 -10.14 -2.21 28.68
N ASP A 80 -9.78 -3.46 28.94
CA ASP A 80 -8.74 -4.19 28.18
C ASP A 80 -9.07 -4.28 26.67
N ILE A 81 -10.31 -4.63 26.31
CA ILE A 81 -10.74 -4.65 24.90
C ILE A 81 -10.66 -3.25 24.28
N ARG A 82 -10.98 -2.20 25.02
CA ARG A 82 -10.90 -0.81 24.54
C ARG A 82 -9.45 -0.42 24.27
N ASP A 83 -8.54 -0.75 25.17
CA ASP A 83 -7.11 -0.44 25.02
C ASP A 83 -6.51 -1.16 23.80
N ARG A 84 -6.83 -2.45 23.63
CA ARG A 84 -6.43 -3.22 22.44
C ARG A 84 -7.02 -2.66 21.15
N SER A 85 -8.28 -2.25 21.17
CA SER A 85 -8.93 -1.62 20.01
C SER A 85 -8.28 -0.29 19.64
N ASN A 86 -7.90 0.52 20.64
CA ASN A 86 -7.18 1.77 20.42
C ASN A 86 -5.79 1.53 19.84
N HIS A 87 -5.09 0.51 20.31
CA HIS A 87 -3.80 0.11 19.77
C HIS A 87 -3.89 -0.32 18.30
N VAL A 88 -4.86 -1.19 17.96
CA VAL A 88 -5.13 -1.59 16.57
C VAL A 88 -5.45 -0.37 15.69
N ARG A 89 -6.25 0.59 16.18
CA ARG A 89 -6.54 1.82 15.43
C ARG A 89 -5.27 2.64 15.17
N ALA A 90 -4.42 2.79 16.18
CA ALA A 90 -3.16 3.52 16.03
C ALA A 90 -2.22 2.85 15.00
N LEU A 91 -2.19 1.52 14.94
CA LEU A 91 -1.45 0.79 13.91
C LEU A 91 -2.06 0.97 12.51
N ALA A 92 -3.39 0.92 12.39
CA ALA A 92 -4.08 1.16 11.12
C ALA A 92 -3.82 2.56 10.56
N ASP A 93 -3.78 3.57 11.42
CA ASP A 93 -3.46 4.95 11.05
C ASP A 93 -2.02 5.07 10.56
N GLN A 94 -1.07 4.38 11.20
CA GLN A 94 0.34 4.33 10.77
C GLN A 94 0.48 3.65 9.40
N VAL A 95 -0.18 2.52 9.17
CA VAL A 95 -0.18 1.84 7.87
C VAL A 95 -0.77 2.74 6.78
N SER A 96 -1.89 3.39 7.08
CA SER A 96 -2.51 4.35 6.16
C SER A 96 -1.59 5.53 5.83
N ALA A 97 -0.85 6.05 6.81
CA ALA A 97 0.13 7.11 6.59
C ALA A 97 1.32 6.64 5.74
N ALA A 98 1.83 5.43 5.99
CA ALA A 98 2.90 4.83 5.21
C ALA A 98 2.52 4.65 3.73
N TYR A 99 1.30 4.14 3.46
CA TYR A 99 0.78 4.05 2.08
C TYR A 99 0.68 5.41 1.40
N ARG A 100 0.17 6.44 2.09
CA ARG A 100 0.08 7.79 1.52
C ARG A 100 1.46 8.35 1.17
N ARG A 101 2.46 8.13 2.03
CA ARG A 101 3.85 8.52 1.76
C ARG A 101 4.36 7.86 0.48
N MET A 102 4.21 6.53 0.39
CA MET A 102 4.64 5.77 -0.79
C MET A 102 3.94 6.21 -2.08
N ALA A 103 2.63 6.47 -2.03
CA ALA A 103 1.89 6.99 -3.18
C ALA A 103 2.46 8.34 -3.66
N GLY A 104 2.82 9.23 -2.72
CA GLY A 104 3.48 10.49 -3.05
C GLY A 104 4.87 10.31 -3.70
N GLU A 105 5.65 9.35 -3.23
CA GLU A 105 6.95 9.01 -3.82
C GLU A 105 6.79 8.46 -5.26
N VAL A 106 5.81 7.58 -5.48
CA VAL A 106 5.50 7.03 -6.82
C VAL A 106 5.07 8.14 -7.79
N GLU A 107 4.17 9.04 -7.38
CA GLU A 107 3.76 10.17 -8.23
C GLU A 107 4.93 11.12 -8.54
N THR A 108 5.83 11.34 -7.58
CA THR A 108 7.05 12.12 -7.80
C THR A 108 7.95 11.48 -8.85
N LYS A 109 8.17 10.16 -8.76
CA LYS A 109 8.97 9.40 -9.74
C LYS A 109 8.34 9.43 -11.13
N LYS A 110 7.03 9.22 -11.21
CA LYS A 110 6.26 9.31 -12.46
C LYS A 110 6.42 10.68 -13.12
N ALA A 111 6.37 11.77 -12.36
CA ALA A 111 6.59 13.12 -12.88
C ALA A 111 8.03 13.32 -13.40
N CYS A 112 9.04 12.72 -12.75
CA CYS A 112 10.42 12.74 -13.21
C CYS A 112 10.58 11.99 -14.54
N VAL A 113 10.07 10.76 -14.63
CA VAL A 113 10.11 9.93 -15.85
C VAL A 113 9.40 10.64 -17.01
N ALA A 114 8.22 11.23 -16.77
CA ALA A 114 7.50 11.99 -17.79
C ALA A 114 8.34 13.15 -18.35
N ARG A 115 9.08 13.85 -17.48
CA ARG A 115 9.98 14.95 -17.89
C ARG A 115 11.15 14.45 -18.73
N GLN A 116 11.80 13.37 -18.30
CA GLN A 116 12.91 12.74 -19.04
C GLN A 116 12.45 12.25 -20.42
N LEU A 117 11.28 11.64 -20.52
CA LEU A 117 10.68 11.23 -21.80
C LEU A 117 10.41 12.43 -22.72
N ALA A 118 9.94 13.56 -22.17
CA ALA A 118 9.74 14.79 -22.93
C ALA A 118 11.07 15.39 -23.42
N GLU A 119 12.14 15.34 -22.61
CA GLU A 119 13.49 15.76 -23.00
C GLU A 119 14.06 14.88 -24.11
N LEU A 120 13.97 13.56 -23.98
CA LEU A 120 14.39 12.61 -25.02
C LEU A 120 13.62 12.83 -26.32
N SER A 121 12.31 13.06 -26.24
CA SER A 121 11.48 13.35 -27.42
C SER A 121 11.90 14.65 -28.12
N ARG A 122 12.23 15.70 -27.34
CA ARG A 122 12.77 16.96 -27.88
C ARG A 122 14.15 16.77 -28.51
N GLY A 123 15.05 16.05 -27.85
CA GLY A 123 16.38 15.73 -28.38
C GLY A 123 16.30 14.94 -29.69
N ARG A 124 15.41 13.94 -29.76
CA ARG A 124 15.14 13.17 -30.99
C ARG A 124 14.66 14.06 -32.13
N GLU A 125 13.78 15.02 -31.85
CA GLU A 125 13.29 15.96 -32.85
C GLU A 125 14.39 16.91 -33.33
N LEU A 126 15.24 17.41 -32.44
CA LEU A 126 16.42 18.22 -32.80
C LEU A 126 17.38 17.45 -33.69
N LEU A 127 17.74 16.22 -33.30
CA LEU A 127 18.60 15.35 -34.12
C LEU A 127 17.97 15.06 -35.48
N ARG A 128 16.64 14.87 -35.55
CA ARG A 128 15.94 14.68 -36.83
C ARG A 128 16.04 15.91 -37.73
N ARG A 129 15.85 17.12 -37.18
CA ARG A 129 15.98 18.37 -37.94
C ARG A 129 17.41 18.60 -38.40
N GLN A 130 18.38 18.44 -37.51
CA GLN A 130 19.79 18.61 -37.82
C GLN A 130 20.26 17.59 -38.86
N TYR A 131 19.82 16.33 -38.77
CA TYR A 131 20.07 15.34 -39.81
C TYR A 131 19.50 15.77 -41.17
N VAL A 132 18.26 16.27 -41.22
CA VAL A 132 17.63 16.75 -42.47
C VAL A 132 18.37 17.98 -43.04
N GLU A 133 18.82 18.90 -42.19
CA GLU A 133 19.58 20.09 -42.60
C GLU A 133 21.01 19.75 -43.05
N ASP A 134 21.72 18.88 -42.32
CA ASP A 134 23.07 18.41 -42.65
C ASP A 134 23.09 17.47 -43.88
N THR A 135 21.99 16.75 -44.15
CA THR A 135 21.86 15.86 -45.33
C THR A 135 21.15 16.51 -46.52
N SER A 136 21.21 17.83 -46.64
CA SER A 136 20.73 18.60 -47.80
C SER A 136 21.44 18.25 -49.13
N GLY A 137 21.29 17.00 -49.60
CA GLY A 137 21.82 16.52 -50.87
C GLY A 137 22.00 15.02 -51.08
N TRP A 138 21.89 14.13 -50.07
CA TRP A 138 22.04 12.68 -50.33
C TRP A 138 20.95 11.87 -49.65
N LEU A 139 19.83 11.73 -50.36
CA LEU A 139 19.00 10.54 -50.27
C LEU A 139 19.89 9.33 -50.59
N VAL A 140 20.33 8.61 -49.55
CA VAL A 140 20.79 7.24 -49.75
C VAL A 140 19.57 6.46 -50.24
N ASP A 141 19.57 6.19 -51.53
CA ASP A 141 18.62 5.31 -52.19
C ASP A 141 18.65 3.95 -51.47
N LYS A 142 17.63 3.68 -50.65
CA LYS A 142 17.42 2.34 -50.09
C LYS A 142 16.80 1.46 -51.18
N LYS A 143 17.59 1.17 -52.23
CA LYS A 143 17.38 0.06 -53.15
C LYS A 143 18.64 -0.18 -54.00
N ALA A 144 19.43 -1.17 -53.58
CA ALA A 144 20.13 -2.10 -54.46
C ALA A 144 20.40 -3.39 -53.65
#